data_AF-A0A923TFH3-F1
#
_entry.id   AF-A0A923TFH3-F1
#
_cell.length_a   1.000
_cell.length_b   1.000
_cell.length_c   1.000
_cell.angle_alpha   90.00
_cell.angle_beta   90.00
_cell.angle_gamma   90.00
#
_symmetry.space_group_name_H-M   'P 1'
#
loop_
_entity.id
_entity.type
_entity.pdbx_description
1 polymer ?
#
loop_
_entity_poly.entity_id
_entity_poly.type
_entity_poly.pdbx_seq_one_letter_code
_entity_poly.pdbx_strand_id
1 'polypeptide(L)'
;MQSSDISSLGLIFDIGGATLLWRFGLPEVEVYRSGRIPAVYNPASPEQEKKIQKYDRLAKLAVVLLTLGFVLQLIGTEWPRFFPHASAFPSSATAPQ
;
A
#
# COMPACT_ATOMS: atom_id res chain seq x y z
N MET A 1 -4.14 11.81 18.29
CA MET A 1 -4.29 10.44 17.78
C MET A 1 -3.34 9.56 18.58
N GLN A 2 -3.84 8.46 19.12
CA GLN A 2 -2.99 7.47 19.79
C GLN A 2 -2.18 6.69 18.75
N SER A 3 -1.06 6.09 19.15
CA SER A 3 -0.21 5.26 18.27
C SER A 3 -0.98 4.11 17.61
N SER A 4 -2.01 3.60 18.29
CA SER A 4 -2.97 2.61 17.78
C SER A 4 -3.76 3.09 16.55
N ASP A 5 -4.06 4.38 16.46
CA ASP A 5 -4.90 4.93 15.39
C ASP A 5 -4.12 4.97 14.06
N ILE A 6 -2.85 5.37 14.13
CA ILE A 6 -1.95 5.46 12.97
C ILE A 6 -1.64 4.07 12.43
N SER A 7 -1.37 3.11 13.32
CA SER A 7 -1.13 1.71 12.94
C SER A 7 -2.37 1.08 12.30
N SER A 8 -3.56 1.37 12.82
CA SER A 8 -4.82 0.84 12.27
C SER A 8 -5.13 1.44 10.90
N LEU A 9 -4.87 2.73 10.70
CA LEU A 9 -4.95 3.38 9.39
C LEU A 9 -4.00 2.74 8.38
N GLY A 10 -2.75 2.47 8.78
CA GLY A 10 -1.78 1.77 7.94
C GLY A 10 -2.27 0.39 7.48
N LEU A 11 -2.89 -0.38 8.38
CA LEU A 11 -3.48 -1.69 8.05
C LEU A 11 -4.62 -1.58 7.02
N ILE A 12 -5.46 -0.55 7.10
CA ILE A 12 -6.54 -0.32 6.12
C ILE A 12 -5.94 -0.04 4.74
N PHE A 13 -4.89 0.80 4.67
CA PHE A 13 -4.18 1.06 3.42
C PHE A 13 -3.56 -0.21 2.85
N ASP A 14 -2.97 -1.06 3.69
CA ASP A 14 -2.36 -2.30 3.23
C ASP A 14 -3.37 -3.30 2.68
N ILE A 15 -4.49 -3.51 3.38
CA ILE A 15 -5.56 -4.42 2.92
C ILE A 15 -6.17 -3.90 1.60
N GLY A 16 -6.44 -2.60 1.52
CA GLY A 16 -6.97 -1.96 0.32
C GLY A 16 -5.99 -2.06 -0.86
N GLY A 17 -4.71 -1.73 -0.62
CA GLY A 17 -3.63 -1.84 -1.59
C GLY A 17 -3.42 -3.27 -2.07
N ALA A 18 -3.39 -4.25 -1.17
CA ALA A 18 -3.25 -5.67 -1.51
C ALA A 18 -4.42 -6.16 -2.37
N THR A 19 -5.65 -5.77 -2.02
CA THR A 19 -6.85 -6.14 -2.79
C THR A 19 -6.82 -5.53 -4.20
N LEU A 20 -6.41 -4.26 -4.31
CA LEU A 20 -6.31 -3.56 -5.59
C LEU A 20 -5.18 -4.17 -6.46
N LEU A 21 -4.05 -4.50 -5.85
CA LEU A 21 -2.92 -5.12 -6.54
C LEU A 21 -3.28 -6.53 -7.02
N TRP A 22 -3.96 -7.32 -6.19
CA TRP A 22 -4.43 -8.65 -6.58
C TRP A 22 -5.40 -8.59 -7.75
N ARG A 23 -6.31 -7.61 -7.77
CA ARG A 23 -7.34 -7.50 -8.80
C ARG A 23 -6.84 -6.92 -10.13
N PHE A 24 -5.87 -6.00 -10.10
CA PHE A 24 -5.47 -5.20 -11.27
C PHE A 24 -3.99 -5.29 -11.62
N GLY A 25 -3.13 -5.71 -10.69
CA GLY A 25 -1.67 -5.79 -10.88
C GLY A 25 -1.17 -7.15 -11.33
N LEU A 26 -1.97 -8.21 -11.16
CA LEU A 26 -1.64 -9.51 -11.70
C LEU A 26 -2.16 -9.61 -13.14
N PRO A 27 -1.29 -9.94 -14.12
CA PRO A 27 -1.77 -10.24 -15.45
C PRO A 27 -2.70 -11.46 -15.37
N GLU A 28 -3.83 -11.43 -16.08
CA GLU A 28 -4.75 -12.58 -16.26
C GLU A 28 -4.10 -13.71 -17.09
N VAL A 29 -2.77 -13.83 -17.03
CA VAL A 29 -2.05 -14.86 -17.75
C VAL A 29 -2.09 -16.11 -16.90
N GLU A 30 -2.70 -17.16 -17.42
CA GLU A 30 -2.53 -18.51 -16.90
C GLU A 30 -1.03 -18.79 -16.80
N VAL A 31 -0.50 -18.73 -15.57
CA VAL A 31 0.89 -19.09 -15.31
C VAL A 31 0.96 -20.59 -15.45
N TYR A 32 1.24 -21.06 -16.66
CA TYR A 32 1.50 -22.47 -16.90
C TYR A 32 2.68 -22.89 -16.03
N ARG A 33 2.58 -24.07 -15.40
CA ARG A 33 3.60 -24.65 -14.53
C ARG A 33 4.99 -24.79 -15.20
N SER A 34 5.04 -24.62 -16.51
CA SER A 34 6.24 -24.58 -17.35
C SER A 34 7.00 -23.24 -17.36
N GLY A 35 6.48 -22.19 -16.70
CA GLY A 35 7.06 -20.84 -16.71
C GLY A 35 6.90 -20.09 -18.03
N ARG A 36 6.20 -20.68 -19.01
CA ARG A 36 5.87 -20.00 -20.27
C ARG A 36 4.66 -19.11 -20.05
N ILE A 37 4.92 -17.82 -19.94
CA ILE A 37 3.90 -16.78 -20.10
C ILE A 37 3.63 -16.72 -21.62
N PRO A 38 2.46 -17.14 -22.13
CA PRO A 38 2.12 -16.88 -23.52
C PRO A 38 2.16 -15.36 -23.69
N ALA A 39 3.14 -14.86 -24.43
CA ALA A 39 3.11 -13.50 -24.94
C ALA A 39 1.87 -13.47 -25.85
N VAL A 40 0.74 -13.03 -25.32
CA VAL A 40 -0.49 -12.86 -26.08
C VAL A 40 -0.24 -11.67 -27.00
N TYR A 41 0.39 -11.96 -28.14
CA TYR A 41 0.56 -11.05 -29.26
C TYR A 41 -0.77 -10.99 -30.01
N ASN A 42 -1.82 -10.55 -29.32
CA ASN A 42 -3.06 -10.19 -29.97
C ASN A 42 -2.97 -8.68 -30.23
N PRO A 43 -3.06 -8.19 -31.47
CA PRO A 43 -3.14 -6.76 -31.71
C PRO A 43 -4.34 -6.22 -30.95
N ALA A 44 -4.07 -5.59 -29.81
CA ALA A 44 -5.10 -5.12 -28.91
C ALA A 44 -5.96 -4.12 -29.67
N SER A 45 -7.28 -4.35 -29.71
CA SER A 45 -8.19 -3.34 -30.20
C SER A 45 -7.99 -2.05 -29.38
N PRO A 46 -8.24 -0.86 -29.92
CA PRO A 46 -8.07 0.41 -29.19
C PRO A 46 -8.87 0.47 -27.87
N GLU A 47 -9.92 -0.37 -27.73
CA GLU A 47 -10.65 -0.53 -26.48
C GLU A 47 -9.90 -1.37 -25.43
N GLN A 48 -9.20 -2.42 -25.86
CA GLN A 48 -8.37 -3.26 -24.98
C GLN A 48 -7.14 -2.49 -24.48
N GLU A 49 -6.51 -1.67 -25.33
CA GLU A 49 -5.38 -0.82 -24.92
C GLU A 49 -5.79 0.14 -23.79
N LYS A 50 -6.95 0.79 -23.91
CA LYS A 50 -7.47 1.69 -22.87
C LYS A 50 -7.73 0.95 -21.55
N LYS A 51 -8.17 -0.30 -21.59
CA LYS A 51 -8.39 -1.13 -20.39
C LYS A 51 -7.05 -1.46 -19.72
N ILE A 52 -6.05 -1.88 -20.50
CA ILE A 52 -4.70 -2.21 -20.00
C ILE A 52 -4.07 -0.98 -19.31
N GLN A 53 -4.14 0.20 -19.94
CA GLN A 53 -3.59 1.42 -19.36
C GLN A 53 -4.27 1.80 -18.04
N LYS A 54 -5.58 1.58 -17.91
CA LYS A 54 -6.31 1.81 -16.65
C LYS A 54 -5.83 0.82 -15.56
N TYR A 55 -5.66 -0.44 -15.92
CA TYR A 55 -5.25 -1.49 -14.98
C TYR A 55 -3.82 -1.24 -14.48
N ASP A 56 -2.92 -0.84 -15.37
CA ASP A 56 -1.54 -0.49 -15.02
C ASP A 56 -1.46 0.71 -14.07
N ARG A 57 -2.32 1.73 -14.25
CA ARG A 57 -2.44 2.85 -13.31
C ARG A 57 -2.98 2.42 -11.95
N LEU A 58 -4.00 1.55 -11.91
CA LEU A 58 -4.56 1.03 -10.68
C LEU A 58 -3.55 0.15 -9.93
N ALA A 59 -2.76 -0.65 -10.65
CA ALA A 59 -1.68 -1.45 -10.08
C ALA A 59 -0.61 -0.57 -9.44
N LYS A 60 -0.18 0.49 -10.14
CA LYS A 60 0.76 1.49 -9.57
C LYS A 60 0.19 2.18 -8.34
N LEU A 61 -1.09 2.56 -8.37
CA LEU A 61 -1.77 3.14 -7.21
C LEU A 61 -1.80 2.15 -6.04
N ALA A 62 -2.06 0.87 -6.30
CA ALA A 62 -2.04 -0.19 -5.28
C ALA A 62 -0.68 -0.31 -4.58
N VAL A 63 0.41 -0.28 -5.34
CA VAL A 63 1.78 -0.30 -4.80
C VAL A 63 2.05 0.93 -3.93
N VAL A 64 1.58 2.11 -4.35
CA VAL A 64 1.70 3.34 -3.54
C VAL A 64 0.93 3.21 -2.23
N LEU A 65 -0.29 2.67 -2.25
CA LEU A 65 -1.09 2.45 -1.04
C LEU A 65 -0.40 1.49 -0.07
N LEU A 66 0.12 0.36 -0.55
CA LEU A 66 0.87 -0.61 0.26
C LEU A 66 2.12 0.01 0.88
N THR A 67 2.86 0.79 0.09
CA THR A 67 4.08 1.44 0.59
C THR A 67 3.73 2.44 1.70
N LEU A 68 2.66 3.22 1.50
CA LEU A 68 2.22 4.21 2.48
C LEU A 68 1.65 3.55 3.75
N GLY A 69 0.89 2.48 3.61
CA GLY A 69 0.32 1.70 4.73
C GLY A 69 1.40 1.11 5.62
N PHE A 70 2.40 0.47 5.02
CA PHE A 70 3.56 -0.05 5.71
C PHE A 70 4.36 1.03 6.45
N VAL A 71 4.59 2.20 5.82
CA VAL A 71 5.27 3.34 6.47
C VAL A 71 4.47 3.85 7.67
N LEU A 72 3.14 3.97 7.54
CA LEU A 72 2.27 4.39 8.65
C LEU A 72 2.30 3.38 9.80
N GLN A 73 2.32 2.08 9.53
CA GLN A 73 2.50 1.05 10.56
C GLN A 73 3.85 1.19 11.26
N LEU A 74 4.94 1.37 10.52
CA LEU A 74 6.27 1.58 11.13
C LEU A 74 6.29 2.82 12.05
N ILE A 75 5.67 3.92 11.63
CA ILE A 75 5.57 5.14 12.43
C ILE A 75 4.68 4.92 13.67
N GLY A 76 3.56 4.20 13.52
CA GLY A 76 2.64 3.94 14.61
C GLY A 76 3.18 2.96 15.66
N THR A 77 4.01 2.00 15.25
CA THR A 77 4.42 0.87 16.11
C THR A 77 5.89 0.93 16.52
N GLU A 78 6.80 1.10 15.56
CA GLU A 78 8.24 0.94 15.79
C GLU A 78 8.94 2.25 16.13
N TRP A 79 8.55 3.37 15.49
CA TRP A 79 9.15 4.68 15.74
C TRP A 79 9.13 5.11 17.22
N PRO A 80 8.02 4.93 17.98
CA PRO A 80 7.98 5.28 19.40
C PRO A 80 8.86 4.36 20.27
N ARG A 81 9.12 3.12 19.82
CA ARG A 81 10.02 2.18 20.52
C ARG A 81 11.49 2.51 20.30
N PHE A 82 11.87 2.90 19.09
CA PHE A 82 13.27 3.22 18.77
C PHE A 82 13.68 4.63 19.19
N PHE A 83 12.75 5.58 19.21
CA PHE A 83 13.01 6.99 19.59
C PHE A 83 12.06 7.47 20.70
N PRO A 84 12.17 6.94 21.93
CA PRO A 84 11.25 7.26 23.02
C PRO A 84 11.26 8.74 23.42
N HIS A 85 12.37 9.46 23.20
CA HIS A 85 12.50 10.89 23.49
C HIS A 85 11.84 11.80 22.44
N ALA A 86 11.60 11.31 21.21
CA ALA A 86 10.92 12.09 20.18
C ALA A 86 9.40 12.16 20.40
N SER A 87 8.84 11.19 21.14
CA SER A 87 7.42 11.15 21.52
C SER A 87 7.10 11.92 22.81
N ALA A 88 8.11 12.44 23.51
CA ALA A 88 7.93 13.33 24.65
C ALA A 88 7.59 14.74 24.16
N PHE A 89 6.42 14.94 23.55
CA PHE A 89 5.80 16.25 23.62
C PHE A 89 5.50 16.49 25.11
N PRO A 90 5.98 17.60 25.72
CA PRO A 90 5.72 17.87 27.12
C PRO A 90 4.21 18.09 27.31
N SER A 91 3.50 17.02 27.67
CA SER A 91 2.15 17.08 28.21
C SER A 91 2.26 17.47 29.69
N SER A 92 2.75 18.66 29.95
CA SER A 92 2.77 19.24 31.28
C SER A 92 3.06 20.74 31.19
N ALA A 93 2.07 21.49 30.71
CA ALA A 93 1.81 22.81 31.29
C ALA A 93 1.27 22.59 32.72
N THR A 94 2.12 22.06 33.61
CA THR A 94 1.99 22.13 35.07
C THR A 94 3.05 23.13 35.50
N ALA A 95 2.71 24.41 35.63
CA ALA A 95 2.30 25.10 36.88
C ALA A 95 3.27 26.31 37.03
N PRO A 96 2.90 27.42 37.69
CA PRO A 96 2.95 27.43 39.15
C PRO A 96 1.75 28.12 39.81
N GLN A 97 1.74 27.99 41.14
CA GLN A 97 0.74 28.38 42.12
C GLN A 97 0.28 29.83 42.05
#